data_AF-A0A2E9YQE2-F1
#
_entry.id   AF-A0A2E9YQE2-F1
#
_cell.length_a   1.000
_cell.length_b   1.000
_cell.length_c   1.000
_cell.angle_alpha   90.00
_cell.angle_beta   90.00
_cell.angle_gamma   90.00
#
_symmetry.space_group_name_H-M   'P 1'
#
loop_
_entity.id
_entity.type
_entity.pdbx_description
1 polymer ?
#
loop_
_entity_poly.entity_id
_entity_poly.type
_entity_poly.pdbx_seq_one_letter_code
_entity_poly.pdbx_strand_id
1 'polypeptide(L)'
;MSLSFNPNLEQARRRSGLAHRVLVKLKTLGLSDYHDEALATLCTDIGDLWSSQLVFLEILNRFLEESDNWDSIGDDFADMLSNVEHISWHIDSLKKPLETLAQYSYSESKNTE
;
A
#
# COMPACT_ATOMS: atom_id res chain seq x y z
N MET A 1 22.20 -24.34 -3.28
CA MET A 1 22.47 -22.94 -3.69
C MET A 1 21.74 -22.06 -2.68
N SER A 2 22.43 -21.33 -1.81
CA SER A 2 21.76 -20.44 -0.86
C SER A 2 21.32 -19.18 -1.62
N LEU A 3 20.02 -19.01 -1.84
CA LEU A 3 19.46 -17.75 -2.33
C LEU A 3 19.77 -16.67 -1.29
N SER A 4 20.70 -15.78 -1.58
CA SER A 4 20.96 -14.61 -0.74
C SER A 4 19.80 -13.64 -0.92
N PHE A 5 18.89 -13.60 0.04
CA PHE A 5 17.84 -12.58 0.10
C PHE A 5 18.46 -11.25 0.53
N ASN A 6 18.49 -10.27 -0.36
CA ASN A 6 18.86 -8.89 -0.03
C ASN A 6 17.58 -8.06 0.15
N PRO A 7 17.16 -7.77 1.39
CA PRO A 7 15.96 -6.97 1.63
C PRO A 7 16.13 -5.55 1.10
N ASN A 8 15.10 -5.02 0.43
CA ASN A 8 15.05 -3.62 0.04
C ASN A 8 14.69 -2.73 1.25
N LEU A 9 15.68 -2.48 2.11
CA LEU A 9 15.51 -1.70 3.34
C LEU A 9 15.07 -0.26 3.09
N GLU A 10 15.42 0.31 1.94
CA GLU A 10 15.02 1.67 1.59
C GLU A 10 13.51 1.72 1.29
N GLN A 11 13.00 0.78 0.50
CA GLN A 11 11.56 0.67 0.22
C GLN A 11 10.77 0.45 1.50
N ALA A 12 11.23 -0.43 2.39
CA ALA A 12 10.60 -0.66 3.70
C ALA A 12 10.54 0.63 4.54
N ARG A 13 11.62 1.42 4.57
CA ARG A 13 11.65 2.72 5.26
C ARG A 13 10.69 3.73 4.65
N ARG A 14 10.62 3.82 3.32
CA ARG A 14 9.71 4.74 2.62
C ARG A 14 8.24 4.37 2.86
N ARG A 15 7.91 3.08 2.80
CA ARG A 15 6.58 2.56 3.15
C ARG A 15 6.18 2.94 4.57
N SER A 16 7.03 2.62 5.54
CA SER A 16 6.79 2.96 6.95
C SER A 16 6.67 4.48 7.15
N GLY A 17 7.52 5.26 6.48
CA GLY A 17 7.48 6.72 6.51
C GLY A 17 6.17 7.31 5.97
N LEU A 18 5.61 6.74 4.89
CA LEU A 18 4.32 7.16 4.36
C LEU A 18 3.18 6.88 5.36
N ALA A 19 3.10 5.63 5.85
CA ALA A 19 2.11 5.21 6.83
C ALA A 19 2.16 6.08 8.10
N HIS A 20 3.36 6.31 8.63
CA HIS A 20 3.56 7.14 9.82
C HIS A 20 3.13 8.60 9.61
N ARG A 21 3.37 9.19 8.43
CA ARG A 21 2.94 10.57 8.13
C ARG A 21 1.41 10.69 8.09
N VAL A 22 0.70 9.68 7.57
CA VAL A 22 -0.77 9.65 7.59
C VAL A 22 -1.29 9.58 9.03
N LEU A 23 -0.73 8.66 9.83
CA LEU A 23 -1.03 8.51 11.26
C LEU A 23 -0.86 9.84 12.01
N VAL A 24 0.33 10.44 11.91
CA VAL A 24 0.66 11.70 12.60
C VAL A 24 -0.28 12.81 12.18
N LYS A 25 -0.60 12.93 10.87
CA LYS A 25 -1.52 13.97 10.39
C LYS A 25 -2.89 13.88 11.06
N LEU A 26 -3.48 12.69 11.08
CA LEU A 26 -4.84 12.51 11.63
C LEU A 26 -4.86 12.60 13.16
N LYS A 27 -3.86 12.05 13.86
CA LYS A 27 -3.74 12.17 15.32
C LYS A 27 -3.48 13.60 15.77
N THR A 28 -2.69 14.38 15.02
CA THR A 28 -2.45 15.80 15.33
C THR A 28 -3.72 16.64 15.19
N LEU A 29 -4.64 16.24 14.32
CA LEU A 29 -5.97 16.87 14.18
C LEU A 29 -6.98 16.41 15.24
N GLY A 30 -6.56 15.60 16.21
CA GLY A 30 -7.41 15.14 17.31
C GLY A 30 -8.31 13.95 16.95
N LEU A 31 -7.95 13.14 15.93
CA LEU A 31 -8.69 11.91 15.63
C LEU A 31 -8.77 11.01 16.88
N SER A 32 -9.99 10.82 17.37
CA SER A 32 -10.30 9.98 18.52
C SER A 32 -9.76 8.55 18.37
N ASP A 33 -9.32 7.95 19.48
CA ASP A 33 -8.84 6.56 19.54
C ASP A 33 -9.91 5.54 19.15
N TYR A 34 -11.20 5.93 19.15
CA TYR A 34 -12.29 5.12 18.60
C TYR A 34 -12.06 4.72 17.13
N HIS A 35 -11.29 5.52 16.38
CA HIS A 35 -10.99 5.26 14.97
C HIS A 35 -9.62 4.59 14.74
N ASP A 36 -8.94 4.10 15.79
CA ASP A 36 -7.59 3.53 15.67
C ASP A 36 -7.52 2.31 14.78
N GLU A 37 -8.54 1.45 14.80
CA GLU A 37 -8.60 0.29 13.91
C GLU A 37 -8.67 0.72 12.44
N ALA A 38 -9.59 1.63 12.10
CA ALA A 38 -9.70 2.16 10.75
C ALA A 38 -8.40 2.88 10.32
N LEU A 39 -7.78 3.63 11.23
CA LEU A 39 -6.54 4.32 10.97
C LEU A 39 -5.36 3.36 10.76
N ALA A 40 -5.28 2.28 11.54
CA ALA A 40 -4.25 1.26 11.40
C ALA A 40 -4.36 0.53 10.06
N THR A 41 -5.58 0.14 9.66
CA THR A 41 -5.85 -0.46 8.34
C THR A 41 -5.49 0.50 7.22
N LEU A 42 -5.93 1.77 7.30
CA LEU A 42 -5.57 2.80 6.31
C LEU A 42 -4.05 2.95 6.16
N CYS A 43 -3.32 3.04 7.28
CA CYS A 43 -1.87 3.23 7.27
C CYS A 43 -1.14 2.02 6.68
N THR A 44 -1.60 0.81 7.01
CA THR A 44 -1.04 -0.44 6.49
C THR A 44 -1.25 -0.53 4.98
N ASP A 45 -2.50 -0.44 4.55
CA ASP A 45 -2.89 -0.67 3.17
C ASP A 45 -2.38 0.42 2.23
N ILE A 46 -2.33 1.70 2.62
CA ILE A 46 -1.71 2.75 1.80
C ILE A 46 -0.21 2.48 1.62
N GLY A 47 0.46 2.01 2.68
CA GLY A 47 1.86 1.64 2.62
C GLY A 47 2.10 0.47 1.66
N ASP A 48 1.27 -0.57 1.75
CA ASP A 48 1.32 -1.75 0.87
C ASP A 48 0.98 -1.41 -0.58
N LEU A 49 -0.05 -0.61 -0.84
CA LEU A 49 -0.40 -0.16 -2.18
C LEU A 49 0.74 0.62 -2.83
N TRP A 50 1.34 1.54 -2.10
CA TRP A 50 2.49 2.30 -2.60
C TRP A 50 3.67 1.38 -2.95
N SER A 51 3.99 0.40 -2.10
CA SER A 51 5.05 -0.56 -2.42
C SER A 51 4.68 -1.49 -3.59
N SER A 52 3.44 -1.95 -3.66
CA SER A 52 2.97 -2.86 -4.71
C SER A 52 3.01 -2.22 -6.09
N GLN A 53 2.78 -0.90 -6.18
CA GLN A 53 2.97 -0.12 -7.41
C GLN A 53 4.42 -0.13 -7.88
N LEU A 54 5.39 -0.03 -6.96
CA LEU A 54 6.81 -0.10 -7.30
C LEU A 54 7.19 -1.51 -7.76
N VAL A 55 6.71 -2.55 -7.07
CA VAL A 55 6.92 -3.95 -7.46
C VAL A 55 6.32 -4.22 -8.84
N PHE A 56 5.14 -3.68 -9.14
CA PHE A 56 4.52 -3.84 -10.45
C PHE A 56 5.36 -3.20 -11.55
N LEU A 57 5.91 -2.02 -11.28
CA LEU A 57 6.82 -1.34 -12.20
C LEU A 57 8.12 -2.13 -12.42
N GLU A 58 8.67 -2.75 -11.38
CA GLU A 58 9.84 -3.62 -11.49
C GLU A 58 9.54 -4.84 -12.38
N ILE A 59 8.40 -5.51 -12.18
CA ILE A 59 7.97 -6.64 -13.03
C ILE A 59 7.78 -6.19 -14.49
N LEU A 60 7.16 -5.02 -14.72
CA LEU A 60 6.98 -4.46 -16.06
C LEU A 60 8.31 -4.14 -16.74
N ASN A 61 9.26 -3.55 -16.02
CA ASN A 61 10.58 -3.26 -16.57
C ASN A 61 11.33 -4.53 -16.94
N ARG A 62 11.28 -5.56 -16.08
CA ARG A 62 11.86 -6.88 -16.38
C ARG A 62 11.24 -7.51 -17.62
N PHE A 63 9.91 -7.46 -17.74
CA PHE A 63 9.18 -7.94 -18.91
C PHE A 63 9.60 -7.24 -20.21
N LEU A 64 9.83 -5.92 -20.16
CA LEU A 64 10.17 -5.13 -21.35
C LEU A 64 11.65 -5.22 -21.76
N GLU A 65 12.56 -5.31 -20.79
CA GLU A 65 13.99 -5.09 -21.02
C GLU A 65 14.84 -6.35 -20.80
N GLU A 66 14.38 -7.32 -20.00
CA GLU A 66 15.18 -8.47 -19.57
C GLU A 66 14.66 -9.82 -20.09
N SER A 67 13.34 -9.97 -20.22
CA SER A 67 12.72 -11.22 -20.66
C SER A 67 12.87 -11.45 -22.17
N ASP A 68 13.62 -12.48 -22.55
CA ASP A 68 14.00 -12.76 -23.94
C ASP A 68 13.42 -14.06 -24.52
N ASN A 69 12.69 -14.83 -23.72
CA ASN A 69 12.09 -16.11 -24.12
C ASN A 69 10.70 -16.32 -23.52
N TRP A 70 9.97 -17.32 -24.05
CA TRP A 70 8.57 -17.56 -23.66
C TRP A 70 8.41 -18.02 -22.21
N ASP A 71 9.39 -18.73 -21.66
CA ASP A 71 9.32 -19.18 -20.26
C ASP A 71 9.45 -17.99 -19.32
N SER A 72 10.44 -17.11 -19.52
CA SER A 72 10.61 -15.90 -18.70
C SER A 72 9.45 -14.91 -18.84
N ILE A 73 8.88 -14.79 -20.05
CA ILE A 73 7.65 -14.03 -20.29
C ILE A 73 6.46 -14.62 -19.51
N GLY A 74 6.35 -15.95 -19.47
CA GLY A 74 5.31 -16.64 -18.71
C GLY A 74 5.41 -16.38 -17.21
N ASP A 75 6.63 -16.44 -16.67
CA ASP A 75 6.92 -16.12 -15.27
C ASP A 75 6.55 -14.66 -14.95
N ASP A 76 6.87 -13.72 -15.83
CA ASP A 76 6.49 -12.31 -15.66
C ASP A 76 4.98 -12.11 -15.62
N PHE A 77 4.21 -12.81 -16.46
CA PHE A 77 2.75 -12.74 -16.41
C PHE A 77 2.18 -13.32 -15.11
N ALA A 78 2.76 -14.41 -14.60
CA ALA A 78 2.35 -14.98 -13.32
C ALA A 78 2.62 -14.00 -12.16
N ASP A 79 3.79 -13.36 -12.17
CA ASP A 79 4.15 -12.32 -11.19
C ASP A 79 3.23 -11.10 -11.28
N MET A 80 2.92 -10.62 -12.50
CA MET A 80 1.97 -9.52 -12.72
C MET A 80 0.59 -9.86 -12.14
N LEU A 81 0.08 -11.07 -12.42
CA LEU A 81 -1.22 -11.50 -11.90
C LEU A 81 -1.23 -11.52 -10.38
N SER A 82 -0.22 -12.14 -9.75
CA SER A 82 -0.11 -12.20 -8.30
C SER A 82 -0.08 -10.81 -7.66
N ASN A 83 0.67 -9.87 -8.25
CA ASN A 83 0.73 -8.51 -7.72
C ASN A 83 -0.59 -7.72 -7.94
N VAL A 84 -1.29 -7.94 -9.07
CA VAL A 84 -2.62 -7.34 -9.30
C VAL A 84 -3.64 -7.86 -8.29
N GLU A 85 -3.64 -9.16 -7.99
CA GLU A 85 -4.50 -9.75 -6.96
C GLU A 85 -4.20 -9.18 -5.57
N HIS A 86 -2.91 -9.02 -5.24
CA HIS A 86 -2.47 -8.41 -3.98
C HIS A 86 -2.93 -6.94 -3.86
N ILE A 87 -2.76 -6.14 -4.92
CA ILE A 87 -3.27 -4.76 -4.99
C ILE A 87 -4.80 -4.74 -4.82
N SER A 88 -5.52 -5.64 -5.49
CA SER A 88 -6.98 -5.71 -5.39
C SER A 88 -7.43 -5.95 -3.95
N TRP A 89 -6.76 -6.86 -3.24
CA TRP A 89 -7.08 -7.16 -1.84
C TRP A 89 -6.93 -5.91 -0.96
N HIS A 90 -5.83 -5.18 -1.08
CA HIS A 90 -5.62 -3.93 -0.34
C HIS A 90 -6.61 -2.82 -0.73
N ILE A 91 -6.96 -2.70 -2.01
CA ILE A 91 -8.00 -1.76 -2.46
C ILE A 91 -9.34 -2.07 -1.80
N ASP A 92 -9.72 -3.35 -1.72
CA ASP A 92 -10.97 -3.76 -1.09
C ASP A 92 -10.95 -3.51 0.43
N SER A 93 -9.83 -3.83 1.09
CA SER A 93 -9.61 -3.57 2.52
C SER A 93 -9.72 -2.08 2.88
N LEU A 94 -9.24 -1.18 2.01
CA LEU A 94 -9.19 0.26 2.23
C LEU A 94 -10.53 0.99 2.16
N LYS A 95 -11.51 0.44 1.42
CA LYS A 95 -12.78 1.12 1.15
C LYS A 95 -13.48 1.53 2.45
N LYS A 96 -13.60 0.59 3.39
CA LYS A 96 -14.34 0.84 4.63
C LYS A 96 -13.64 1.84 5.56
N PRO A 97 -12.34 1.72 5.85
CA PRO A 97 -11.59 2.74 6.58
C PRO A 97 -11.70 4.15 5.99
N LEU A 98 -11.61 4.27 4.65
CA LEU A 98 -11.74 5.56 3.97
C LEU A 98 -13.12 6.17 4.17
N GLU A 99 -14.18 5.39 4.02
CA GLU A 99 -15.55 5.85 4.29
C GLU A 99 -15.72 6.31 5.74
N THR A 100 -15.27 5.51 6.70
CA THR A 100 -15.37 5.81 8.13
C THR A 100 -14.63 7.09 8.49
N LEU A 101 -13.38 7.24 8.04
CA LEU A 101 -12.57 8.42 8.34
C LEU A 101 -13.07 9.66 7.60
N ALA A 102 -13.62 9.51 6.39
CA ALA A 102 -14.27 10.60 5.68
C ALA A 102 -15.52 11.09 6.43
N GLN A 103 -16.40 10.16 6.86
CA GLN A 103 -17.59 10.49 7.65
C GLN A 103 -17.22 11.23 8.94
N TYR A 104 -16.23 10.72 9.69
CA TYR A 104 -15.70 11.39 10.87
C TYR A 104 -15.21 12.82 10.56
N SER A 105 -14.41 12.97 9.51
CA SER A 105 -13.86 14.27 9.12
C SER A 105 -14.95 15.28 8.80
N TYR A 106 -16.03 14.85 8.12
CA TYR A 106 -17.18 15.70 7.84
C TYR A 106 -18.00 16.04 9.09
N SER A 107 -18.14 15.13 10.06
CA SER A 107 -18.83 15.44 11.33
C SER A 107 -18.04 16.43 12.17
N GLU A 108 -16.72 16.29 12.28
CA GLU A 108 -15.89 17.22 13.04
C GLU A 108 -15.87 18.62 12.43
N SER A 109 -15.90 18.71 11.10
CA SER A 109 -16.04 19.99 10.40
C SER A 109 -17.33 20.72 10.79
N LYS A 110 -18.46 20.01 10.89
CA LYS A 110 -19.75 20.60 11.28
C LYS A 110 -19.82 20.99 12.75
N ASN A 111 -19.09 20.29 13.62
CA ASN A 111 -19.02 20.59 15.05
C ASN A 111 -18.15 21.83 15.36
N THR A 112 -17.36 22.30 14.38
CA THR A 112 -16.45 23.45 14.51
C THR A 112 -17.03 24.72 13.86
N GLU A 113 -18.20 24.62 13.19
CA GLU A 113 -18.98 25.77 12.66
C GLU A 113 -19.94 26.34 13.72
#